data_AF-A0A6S6R849-F1
#
_entry.id   AF-A0A6S6R849-F1
#
_cell.length_a   1.000
_cell.length_b   1.000
_cell.length_c   1.000
_cell.angle_alpha   90.00
_cell.angle_beta   90.00
_cell.angle_gamma   90.00
#
_symmetry.space_group_name_H-M   'P 1'
#
loop_
_entity.id
_entity.type
_entity.pdbx_description
1 polymer ?
#
loop_
_entity_poly.entity_id
_entity_poly.type
_entity_poly.pdbx_seq_one_letter_code
_entity_poly.pdbx_strand_id
1 'polypeptide(L)'
;MNQKIKSHHKKFKEQSNKDLYKHMDKAKKEEETERATYLEKLSSQLKLPSDMLAGAPIITAIGRDEVCVENYKGILEYNDTLIKILTKIGNIRIEGKNLNISYFAGDEMKITGFIHAIHYVK
;
A
#
# COMPACT_ATOMS: atom_id res chain seq x y z
N MET A 1 -36.74 1.79 -8.63
CA MET A 1 -35.72 2.38 -9.55
C MET A 1 -34.71 3.16 -8.71
N ASN A 2 -33.51 2.62 -8.45
CA ASN A 2 -32.47 3.34 -7.70
C ASN A 2 -31.47 3.97 -8.68
N GLN A 3 -31.62 5.27 -8.95
CA GLN A 3 -30.62 6.03 -9.70
C GLN A 3 -29.45 6.39 -8.76
N LYS A 4 -28.27 5.81 -9.01
CA LYS A 4 -27.02 6.14 -8.30
C LYS A 4 -26.67 7.61 -8.56
N ILE A 5 -26.78 8.46 -7.54
CA ILE A 5 -26.28 9.84 -7.59
C ILE A 5 -24.74 9.77 -7.59
N LYS A 6 -24.12 9.99 -8.75
CA LYS A 6 -22.66 10.17 -8.83
C LYS A 6 -22.30 11.51 -8.19
N SER A 7 -21.36 11.50 -7.24
CA SER A 7 -20.73 12.69 -6.64
C SER A 7 -20.29 13.70 -7.72
N HIS A 8 -20.38 15.00 -7.42
CA HIS A 8 -20.00 16.10 -8.33
C HIS A 8 -18.57 15.93 -8.88
N HIS A 9 -17.64 15.42 -8.06
CA HIS A 9 -16.28 15.07 -8.47
C HIS A 9 -16.24 13.98 -9.55
N LYS A 10 -17.15 13.00 -9.48
CA LYS A 10 -17.23 11.87 -10.42
C LYS A 10 -17.82 12.30 -11.77
N LYS A 11 -18.73 13.28 -11.78
CA LYS A 11 -19.23 13.92 -13.01
C LYS A 11 -18.15 14.79 -13.67
N PHE A 12 -17.42 15.59 -12.89
CA PHE A 12 -16.28 16.38 -13.40
C PHE A 12 -15.15 15.51 -13.99
N LYS A 13 -14.88 14.35 -13.35
CA LYS A 13 -13.91 13.35 -13.83
C LYS A 13 -14.29 12.76 -15.20
N GLU A 14 -15.58 12.65 -15.52
CA GLU A 14 -16.07 12.10 -16.79
C GLU A 14 -16.19 13.14 -17.91
N GLN A 15 -16.34 14.43 -17.60
CA GLN A 15 -16.90 15.41 -18.53
C GLN A 15 -15.90 16.44 -19.10
N SER A 16 -14.80 16.78 -18.40
CA SER A 16 -13.88 17.84 -18.87
C SER A 16 -12.41 17.43 -19.05
N ASN A 17 -11.98 16.26 -18.54
CA ASN A 17 -10.56 15.84 -18.62
C ASN A 17 -10.38 14.34 -18.91
N LYS A 18 -11.37 13.70 -19.55
CA LYS A 18 -11.40 12.24 -19.75
C LYS A 18 -10.17 11.71 -20.50
N ASP A 19 -9.69 12.44 -21.50
CA ASP A 19 -8.51 12.06 -22.27
C ASP A 19 -7.22 12.27 -21.47
N LEU A 20 -7.15 13.34 -20.69
CA LEU A 20 -6.01 13.64 -19.82
C LEU A 20 -5.84 12.55 -18.74
N TYR A 21 -6.93 12.13 -18.10
CA TYR A 21 -6.93 11.00 -17.16
C TYR A 21 -6.57 9.67 -17.84
N LYS A 22 -7.06 9.42 -19.06
CA LYS A 22 -6.66 8.23 -19.84
C LYS A 22 -5.16 8.19 -20.12
N HIS A 23 -4.57 9.32 -20.49
CA HIS A 23 -3.12 9.40 -20.75
C HIS A 23 -2.31 9.18 -19.48
N MET A 24 -2.72 9.75 -18.35
CA MET A 24 -2.07 9.51 -17.05
C MET A 24 -2.16 8.04 -16.61
N ASP A 25 -3.32 7.40 -16.78
CA ASP A 25 -3.49 5.98 -16.47
C ASP A 25 -2.67 5.10 -17.44
N LYS A 26 -2.57 5.46 -18.73
CA LYS A 26 -1.73 4.76 -19.72
C LYS A 26 -0.25 4.88 -19.40
N ALA A 27 0.22 6.09 -19.07
CA ALA A 27 1.61 6.36 -18.71
C ALA A 27 2.01 5.60 -17.43
N LYS A 28 1.17 5.62 -16.39
CA LYS A 28 1.37 4.79 -15.18
C LYS A 28 1.48 3.31 -15.51
N LYS A 29 0.62 2.82 -16.42
CA LYS A 29 0.60 1.41 -16.80
C LYS A 29 1.83 1.02 -17.61
N GLU A 30 2.30 1.89 -18.51
CA GLU A 30 3.55 1.71 -19.26
C GLU A 30 4.76 1.68 -18.32
N GLU A 31 4.85 2.61 -17.37
CA GLU A 31 5.89 2.66 -16.33
C GLU A 31 5.89 1.39 -15.45
N GLU A 32 4.70 0.92 -15.01
CA GLU A 32 4.56 -0.34 -14.28
C GLU A 32 5.02 -1.56 -15.10
N THR A 33 4.76 -1.55 -16.41
CA THR A 33 5.11 -2.66 -17.32
C THR A 33 6.62 -2.69 -17.61
N GLU A 34 7.23 -1.53 -17.83
CA GLU A 34 8.69 -1.40 -17.99
C GLU A 34 9.42 -1.83 -16.72
N ARG A 35 8.93 -1.40 -15.55
CA ARG A 35 9.47 -1.81 -14.24
C ARG A 35 9.36 -3.31 -14.03
N ALA A 36 8.21 -3.92 -14.35
CA ALA A 36 8.02 -5.37 -14.26
C ALA A 36 8.98 -6.14 -15.18
N THR A 37 9.14 -5.69 -16.43
CA THR A 37 10.04 -6.30 -17.41
C THR A 37 11.52 -6.21 -16.98
N TYR A 38 11.91 -5.07 -16.39
CA TYR A 38 13.25 -4.87 -15.87
C TYR A 38 13.52 -5.77 -14.65
N LEU A 39 12.55 -5.88 -13.74
CA LEU A 39 12.62 -6.75 -12.57
C LEU A 39 12.70 -8.24 -12.94
N GLU A 40 11.96 -8.70 -13.97
CA GLU A 40 12.10 -10.07 -14.50
C GLU A 40 13.52 -10.34 -15.01
N LYS A 41 14.08 -9.39 -15.78
CA LYS A 41 15.47 -9.51 -16.29
C LYS A 41 16.47 -9.59 -15.12
N LEU A 42 16.33 -8.74 -14.11
CA LEU A 42 17.20 -8.77 -12.92
C LEU A 42 17.04 -10.06 -12.10
N SER A 43 15.82 -10.56 -11.91
CA SER A 43 15.57 -11.81 -11.19
C SER A 43 16.19 -13.02 -11.89
N SER A 44 16.13 -13.07 -13.23
CA SER A 44 16.79 -14.13 -14.00
C SER A 44 18.32 -14.15 -13.83
N GLN A 45 18.93 -12.98 -13.62
CA GLN A 45 20.38 -12.83 -13.46
C GLN A 45 20.83 -13.01 -12.00
N LEU A 46 20.02 -12.57 -11.04
CA LEU A 46 20.36 -12.52 -9.61
C LEU A 46 19.67 -13.59 -8.76
N LYS A 47 18.81 -14.45 -9.35
CA LYS A 47 17.96 -15.45 -8.64
C LYS A 47 17.17 -14.85 -7.47
N LEU A 48 16.76 -13.59 -7.59
CA LEU A 48 15.97 -12.92 -6.55
C LEU A 48 14.56 -13.54 -6.47
N PRO A 49 14.02 -13.78 -5.26
CA PRO A 49 12.66 -14.28 -5.08
C PRO A 49 11.64 -13.34 -5.76
N SER A 50 10.63 -13.92 -6.41
CA SER A 50 9.53 -13.21 -7.09
C SER A 50 8.84 -12.16 -6.23
N ASP A 51 8.82 -12.38 -4.92
CA ASP A 51 8.05 -11.61 -3.94
C ASP A 51 8.72 -10.26 -3.65
N MET A 52 10.05 -10.20 -3.76
CA MET A 52 10.81 -8.94 -3.71
C MET A 52 10.50 -8.05 -4.92
N LEU A 53 10.31 -8.64 -6.11
CA LEU A 53 9.96 -7.90 -7.33
C LEU A 53 8.50 -7.40 -7.28
N ALA A 54 7.62 -8.19 -6.69
CA ALA A 54 6.20 -7.86 -6.56
C ALA A 54 5.95 -6.66 -5.63
N GLY A 55 6.91 -6.29 -4.78
CA GLY A 55 6.74 -5.30 -3.72
C GLY A 55 5.82 -5.83 -2.62
N ALA A 56 6.06 -7.07 -2.19
CA ALA A 56 5.38 -7.63 -1.03
C ALA A 56 5.70 -6.79 0.23
N PRO A 57 4.73 -6.61 1.15
CA PRO A 57 4.97 -5.90 2.40
C PRO A 57 5.99 -6.65 3.24
N ILE A 58 7.01 -5.93 3.70
CA ILE A 58 8.01 -6.45 4.65
C ILE A 58 7.60 -5.93 6.02
N ILE A 59 7.45 -6.85 6.96
CA ILE A 59 7.07 -6.55 8.34
C ILE A 59 8.20 -6.97 9.25
N THR A 60 8.82 -6.00 9.91
CA THR A 60 9.89 -6.21 10.87
C THR A 60 9.38 -5.84 12.26
N ALA A 61 9.23 -6.82 13.14
CA ALA A 61 8.82 -6.60 14.53
C ALA A 61 10.04 -6.66 15.45
N ILE A 62 10.21 -5.63 16.28
CA ILE A 62 11.27 -5.55 17.29
C ILE A 62 10.59 -5.53 18.65
N GLY A 63 10.77 -6.60 19.42
CA GLY A 63 10.09 -6.76 20.69
C GLY A 63 8.56 -6.75 20.54
N ARG A 64 7.88 -6.11 21.51
CA ARG A 64 6.44 -5.85 21.48
C ARG A 64 6.13 -4.35 21.43
N ASP A 65 7.15 -3.55 21.16
CA ASP A 65 7.12 -2.10 21.27
C ASP A 65 7.27 -1.41 19.91
N GLU A 66 7.71 -2.14 18.89
CA GLU A 66 8.01 -1.60 17.57
C GLU A 66 7.68 -2.56 16.42
N VAL A 67 7.08 -2.02 15.36
CA VAL A 67 6.91 -2.67 14.06
C VAL A 67 7.26 -1.69 12.94
N CYS A 68 8.18 -2.07 12.06
CA CYS A 68 8.40 -1.39 10.79
C CYS A 68 7.64 -2.11 9.66
N VAL A 69 7.01 -1.34 8.79
CA VAL A 69 6.25 -1.81 7.63
C VAL A 69 6.77 -1.11 6.39
N GLU A 70 7.29 -1.90 5.45
CA GLU A 70 7.75 -1.43 4.13
C GLU A 70 6.78 -1.86 3.02
N ASN A 71 6.89 -1.25 1.84
CA ASN A 71 6.05 -1.49 0.67
C ASN A 71 4.55 -1.30 0.93
N TYR A 72 4.18 -0.37 1.81
CA TYR A 72 2.78 -0.01 2.03
C TYR A 72 2.27 0.98 0.97
N LYS A 73 0.96 0.94 0.69
CA LYS A 73 0.28 1.86 -0.23
C LYS A 73 -0.46 2.99 0.47
N GLY A 74 -0.92 2.76 1.69
CA GLY A 74 -1.59 3.78 2.49
C GLY A 74 -2.05 3.26 3.84
N ILE A 75 -2.43 4.18 4.72
CA ILE A 75 -3.04 3.89 6.02
C ILE A 75 -4.56 3.97 5.85
N LEU A 76 -5.27 2.90 6.22
CA LEU A 76 -6.73 2.81 6.11
C LEU A 76 -7.43 3.20 7.41
N GLU A 77 -6.83 2.86 8.55
CA GLU A 77 -7.36 3.14 9.88
C GLU A 77 -6.19 3.35 10.83
N TYR A 78 -6.32 4.34 11.71
CA TYR A 78 -5.34 4.63 12.74
C TYR A 78 -6.04 5.12 14.00
N ASN A 79 -5.87 4.35 15.08
CA ASN A 79 -6.18 4.74 16.44
C ASN A 79 -5.18 4.08 17.40
N ASP A 80 -5.35 4.32 18.70
CA ASP A 80 -4.45 3.86 19.76
C ASP A 80 -4.49 2.35 20.01
N THR A 81 -5.44 1.61 19.42
CA THR A 81 -5.58 0.16 19.57
C THR A 81 -5.45 -0.63 18.27
N LEU A 82 -5.56 0.04 17.12
CA LEU A 82 -5.62 -0.57 15.81
C LEU A 82 -4.99 0.33 14.74
N ILE A 83 -4.05 -0.24 13.99
CA ILE A 83 -3.55 0.35 12.74
C ILE A 83 -3.82 -0.62 11.60
N LYS A 84 -4.53 -0.13 10.57
CA LYS A 84 -4.81 -0.90 9.35
C LYS A 84 -4.10 -0.27 8.17
N ILE A 85 -3.29 -1.06 7.47
CA ILE A 85 -2.39 -0.61 6.42
C ILE A 85 -2.76 -1.34 5.13
N LEU A 86 -2.90 -0.60 4.03
CA LEU A 86 -3.09 -1.15 2.69
C LEU A 86 -1.73 -1.47 2.07
N THR A 87 -1.61 -2.65 1.47
CA THR A 87 -0.40 -3.10 0.75
C THR A 87 -0.77 -3.56 -0.67
N LYS A 88 0.20 -4.01 -1.47
CA LYS A 88 -0.09 -4.61 -2.79
C LYS A 88 -0.86 -5.93 -2.72
N ILE A 89 -0.71 -6.71 -1.64
CA ILE A 89 -1.25 -8.07 -1.54
C ILE A 89 -2.44 -8.21 -0.58
N GLY A 90 -2.92 -7.10 -0.02
CA GLY A 90 -4.01 -7.06 0.96
C GLY A 90 -3.77 -6.03 2.04
N ASN A 91 -4.40 -6.20 3.18
CA ASN A 91 -4.26 -5.30 4.33
C ASN A 91 -3.42 -5.96 5.43
N ILE A 92 -2.61 -5.16 6.11
CA ILE A 92 -1.98 -5.53 7.38
C ILE A 92 -2.75 -4.86 8.50
N ARG A 93 -3.05 -5.61 9.55
CA ARG A 93 -3.76 -5.14 10.73
C ARG A 93 -2.85 -5.34 11.95
N ILE A 94 -2.50 -4.25 12.63
CA ILE A 94 -1.69 -4.26 13.84
C ILE A 94 -2.60 -3.87 15.00
N GLU A 95 -2.72 -4.75 15.99
CA GLU A 95 -3.55 -4.57 17.18
C GLU A 95 -2.67 -4.41 18.42
N GLY A 96 -3.10 -3.56 19.35
CA GLY A 96 -2.28 -3.22 20.51
C GLY A 96 -2.91 -2.23 21.47
N LYS A 97 -2.05 -1.54 22.22
CA LYS A 97 -2.38 -0.40 23.07
C LYS A 97 -1.37 0.72 22.86
N ASN A 98 -1.83 1.97 22.96
CA ASN A 98 -1.00 3.15 22.76
C ASN A 98 -0.22 3.10 21.43
N LEU A 99 -0.86 2.56 20.39
CA LEU A 99 -0.27 2.48 19.06
C LEU A 99 -0.04 3.89 18.51
N ASN A 100 1.15 4.12 17.99
CA ASN A 100 1.54 5.39 17.42
C ASN A 100 2.39 5.19 16.17
N ILE A 101 2.12 5.93 15.09
CA ILE A 101 3.02 5.97 13.93
C ILE A 101 4.11 6.99 14.22
N SER A 102 5.31 6.54 14.60
CA SER A 102 6.42 7.44 14.97
C SER A 102 7.04 8.14 13.76
N TYR A 103 7.05 7.48 12.60
CA TYR A 103 7.36 8.10 11.32
C TYR A 103 6.70 7.32 10.18
N PHE A 104 6.48 8.02 9.06
CA PHE A 104 6.12 7.42 7.79
C PHE A 104 6.77 8.27 6.68
N ALA A 105 7.53 7.63 5.80
CA ALA A 105 8.25 8.29 4.73
C ALA A 105 8.38 7.35 3.53
N GLY A 106 8.03 7.83 2.34
CA GLY A 106 8.03 7.00 1.14
C GLY A 106 7.08 5.81 1.28
N ASP A 107 7.65 4.61 1.24
CA ASP A 107 6.98 3.32 1.38
C ASP A 107 7.33 2.59 2.69
N GLU A 108 7.94 3.28 3.66
CA GLU A 108 8.28 2.76 4.98
C GLU A 108 7.54 3.52 6.10
N MET A 109 7.06 2.79 7.10
CA MET A 109 6.56 3.37 8.35
C MET A 109 7.06 2.60 9.56
N LYS A 110 7.16 3.32 10.69
CA LYS A 110 7.41 2.74 12.00
C LYS A 110 6.23 2.99 12.92
N ILE A 111 5.79 1.91 13.55
CA ILE A 111 4.71 1.87 14.51
C ILE A 111 5.30 1.50 15.86
N THR A 112 4.97 2.29 16.88
CA THR A 112 5.35 2.05 18.27
C THR A 112 4.12 1.85 19.13
N GLY A 113 4.30 1.30 20.33
CA GLY A 113 3.20 0.99 21.27
C GLY A 113 3.23 -0.47 21.68
N PHE A 114 2.29 -0.93 22.51
CA PHE A 114 2.27 -2.33 22.95
C PHE A 114 1.55 -3.23 21.95
N ILE A 115 2.30 -3.97 21.15
CA ILE A 115 1.82 -4.82 20.06
C ILE A 115 1.29 -6.15 20.61
N HIS A 116 0.00 -6.42 20.37
CA HIS A 116 -0.63 -7.70 20.69
C HIS A 116 -0.56 -8.67 19.52
N ALA A 117 -0.85 -8.20 18.30
CA ALA A 117 -0.96 -9.06 17.14
C ALA A 117 -0.74 -8.31 15.82
N ILE A 118 -0.27 -9.05 14.82
CA ILE A 118 -0.10 -8.60 13.43
C ILE A 118 -0.83 -9.61 12.54
N HIS A 119 -1.81 -9.15 11.76
CA HIS A 119 -2.63 -10.00 10.90
C HIS A 119 -2.52 -9.58 9.44
N TYR A 120 -2.42 -10.57 8.56
CA TYR A 120 -2.70 -10.41 7.14
C TYR A 120 -4.20 -10.58 6.90
N VAL A 121 -4.83 -9.59 6.27
CA VAL A 121 -6.27 -9.56 6.00
C VAL A 121 -6.50 -9.36 4.50
N LYS A 122 -7.34 -10.22 3.90
CA LYS A 122 -7.64 -10.18 2.47
C LYS A 122 -8.64 -9.08 2.11
#